data_AF-A0AAD5EB27-F1
#
_entry.id   AF-A0AAD5EB27-F1
#
_cell.length_a   1.000
_cell.length_b   1.000
_cell.length_c   1.000
_cell.angle_alpha   90.00
_cell.angle_beta   90.00
_cell.angle_gamma   90.00
#
_symmetry.space_group_name_H-M   'P 1'
#
loop_
_entity.id
_entity.type
_entity.pdbx_description
1 polymer ?
#
loop_
_entity_poly.entity_id
_entity_poly.type
_entity_poly.pdbx_seq_one_letter_code
_entity_poly.pdbx_strand_id
1 'polypeptide(L)'
;MGRMHAPGKGISSSALPYRRTPPSWVKTTPEEVCEQIFKLAKKGLSPSQIGVILRDSHGIPQVKGVTGNKVLRILKSNGLAPEIPEDLYQLIKKAVSVRKHLERNRKDKDSKFRLILIESRIHRLARYYKTAGQLPPNWKYESATASAMVA
;
A
#
# COMPACT_ATOMS: atom_id res chain seq x y z
N MET A 1 8.78 11.47 4.58
CA MET A 1 9.88 10.90 3.78
C MET A 1 11.13 10.81 4.66
N GLY A 2 11.24 9.74 5.46
CA GLY A 2 12.22 9.68 6.56
C GLY A 2 12.32 8.28 7.13
N ARG A 3 13.37 8.00 7.91
CA ARG A 3 14.21 6.85 7.59
C ARG A 3 14.19 5.74 8.65
N MET A 4 13.46 4.67 8.37
CA MET A 4 13.40 3.48 9.24
C MET A 4 14.73 2.70 9.31
N HIS A 5 15.46 2.60 8.20
CA HIS A 5 16.76 1.92 8.13
C HIS A 5 17.75 2.77 7.31
N ALA A 6 17.82 4.07 7.60
CA ALA A 6 18.76 4.96 6.92
C ALA A 6 19.01 6.23 7.76
N PRO A 7 20.12 6.97 7.56
CA PRO A 7 20.55 8.02 8.49
C PRO A 7 19.98 9.44 8.23
N GLY A 8 19.34 9.69 7.09
CA GLY A 8 18.86 11.04 6.75
C GLY A 8 17.62 11.47 7.53
N LYS A 9 17.42 12.80 7.56
CA LYS A 9 16.44 13.50 8.41
C LYS A 9 15.36 14.22 7.60
N GLY A 10 14.98 13.66 6.45
CA GLY A 10 14.03 14.30 5.53
C GLY A 10 12.63 14.47 6.14
N ILE A 11 12.03 15.64 5.91
CA ILE A 11 10.67 15.96 6.33
C ILE A 11 9.90 16.44 5.09
N SER A 12 9.30 15.48 4.38
CA SER A 12 8.42 15.74 3.26
C SER A 12 7.23 14.79 3.33
N SER A 13 6.04 15.37 3.33
CA SER A 13 4.73 14.70 3.41
C SER A 13 3.66 15.65 2.90
N SER A 14 2.53 15.11 2.44
CA SER A 14 1.37 15.93 2.09
C SER A 14 0.84 16.68 3.33
N ALA A 15 0.58 17.97 3.17
CA ALA A 15 -0.13 18.79 4.16
C ALA A 15 -1.61 18.84 3.78
N LEU A 16 -2.46 18.19 4.57
CA LEU A 16 -3.89 18.21 4.32
C LEU A 16 -4.47 19.59 4.65
N PRO A 17 -5.41 20.12 3.84
CA PRO A 17 -6.15 21.33 4.20
C PRO A 17 -6.88 21.18 5.53
N TYR A 18 -7.03 22.28 6.26
CA TYR A 18 -7.77 22.30 7.52
C TYR A 18 -9.23 21.90 7.33
N ARG A 19 -9.87 22.42 6.28
CA ARG A 19 -11.26 22.16 5.94
C ARG A 19 -11.43 20.71 5.46
N ARG A 20 -12.27 19.95 6.16
CA ARG A 20 -12.55 18.52 5.87
C ARG A 20 -13.76 18.28 4.99
N THR A 21 -14.64 19.28 4.85
CA THR A 21 -15.80 19.20 3.96
C THR A 21 -15.34 19.24 2.50
N PRO A 22 -16.06 18.57 1.59
CA PRO A 22 -15.71 18.62 0.18
C PRO A 22 -15.85 20.06 -0.35
N PRO A 23 -14.97 20.49 -1.28
CA PRO A 23 -15.11 21.78 -1.95
C PRO A 23 -16.41 21.87 -2.77
N SER A 24 -16.92 23.08 -2.98
CA SER A 24 -18.19 23.33 -3.69
C SER A 24 -18.17 22.93 -5.17
N TRP A 25 -16.99 22.85 -5.80
CA TRP A 25 -16.83 22.40 -7.19
C TRP A 25 -16.89 20.88 -7.35
N VAL A 26 -16.79 20.12 -6.25
CA VAL A 26 -16.96 18.66 -6.28
C VAL A 26 -18.46 18.37 -6.29
N LYS A 27 -19.01 18.17 -7.49
CA LYS A 27 -20.44 17.87 -7.71
C LYS A 27 -20.75 16.37 -7.71
N THR A 28 -19.72 15.52 -7.61
CA THR A 28 -19.86 14.06 -7.60
C THR A 28 -20.51 13.58 -6.30
N THR A 29 -21.45 12.65 -6.43
CA THR A 29 -22.13 12.08 -5.28
C THR A 29 -21.26 11.02 -4.60
N PRO A 30 -21.47 10.73 -3.30
CA PRO A 30 -20.74 9.66 -2.61
C PRO A 30 -20.87 8.29 -3.28
N GLU A 31 -22.00 8.02 -3.92
CA GLU A 31 -22.32 6.78 -4.63
C GLU A 31 -21.47 6.63 -5.89
N GLU A 32 -21.41 7.68 -6.71
CA GLU A 32 -20.56 7.73 -7.92
C GLU A 32 -19.08 7.52 -7.58
N VAL A 33 -18.61 8.11 -6.48
CA VAL A 33 -17.23 7.92 -6.02
C VAL A 33 -16.98 6.46 -5.61
N CYS A 34 -17.94 5.81 -4.94
CA CYS A 34 -17.83 4.40 -4.59
C CYS A 34 -17.79 3.52 -5.85
N GLU A 35 -18.62 3.78 -6.84
CA GLU A 35 -18.63 3.05 -8.11
C GLU A 35 -17.30 3.19 -8.87
N GLN A 36 -16.74 4.39 -8.93
CA GLN A 36 -15.42 4.63 -9.52
C GLN A 36 -14.33 3.84 -8.78
N ILE A 37 -14.36 3.81 -7.44
CA ILE A 37 -13.45 3.00 -6.62
C ILE A 37 -13.56 1.52 -6.98
N PHE A 38 -14.78 0.98 -7.07
CA PHE A 38 -15.00 -0.43 -7.42
C PHE A 38 -14.51 -0.74 -8.84
N LYS A 39 -14.78 0.13 -9.80
CA LYS A 39 -14.31 -0.03 -11.19
C LYS A 39 -12.78 -0.06 -11.27
N LEU A 40 -12.10 0.81 -10.54
CA LEU A 40 -10.63 0.87 -10.50
C LEU A 40 -10.05 -0.34 -9.74
N ALA A 41 -10.69 -0.78 -8.66
CA ALA A 41 -10.26 -1.97 -7.92
C ALA A 41 -10.41 -3.26 -8.75
N LYS A 42 -11.50 -3.40 -9.53
CA LYS A 42 -11.68 -4.52 -10.47
C LYS A 42 -10.64 -4.55 -11.59
N LYS A 43 -10.00 -3.43 -11.90
CA LYS A 43 -8.84 -3.36 -12.81
C LYS A 43 -7.52 -3.77 -12.15
N GLY A 44 -7.53 -4.15 -10.86
CA GLY A 44 -6.35 -4.57 -10.11
C GLY A 44 -5.52 -3.41 -9.55
N LEU A 45 -6.06 -2.19 -9.49
CA LEU A 45 -5.33 -1.04 -8.95
C LEU A 45 -5.33 -1.04 -7.43
N SER A 46 -4.20 -0.64 -6.84
CA SER A 46 -4.06 -0.60 -5.39
C SER A 46 -4.80 0.61 -4.78
N PRO A 47 -5.23 0.55 -3.50
CA PRO A 47 -5.88 1.67 -2.83
C PRO A 47 -5.11 3.00 -2.93
N SER A 48 -3.78 2.97 -2.88
CA SER A 48 -2.96 4.17 -3.06
C SER A 48 -3.06 4.74 -4.49
N GLN A 49 -3.01 3.90 -5.52
CA GLN A 49 -3.17 4.30 -6.92
C GLN A 49 -4.58 4.83 -7.20
N ILE A 50 -5.61 4.19 -6.65
CA ILE A 50 -7.00 4.63 -6.76
C ILE A 50 -7.13 6.06 -6.24
N GLY A 51 -6.59 6.35 -5.05
CA GLY A 51 -6.60 7.69 -4.48
C GLY A 51 -5.92 8.75 -5.36
N VAL A 52 -4.81 8.38 -6.01
CA VAL A 52 -4.09 9.26 -6.95
C VAL A 52 -4.93 9.55 -8.19
N ILE A 53 -5.55 8.54 -8.80
CA ILE A 53 -6.39 8.71 -10.01
C ILE A 53 -7.64 9.56 -9.72
N LEU A 54 -8.27 9.35 -8.55
CA LEU A 54 -9.43 10.15 -8.15
C LEU A 54 -9.04 11.62 -7.94
N ARG A 55 -7.85 11.88 -7.40
CA ARG A 55 -7.33 13.24 -7.21
C ARG A 55 -6.97 13.91 -8.55
N ASP A 56 -6.19 13.22 -9.37
CA ASP A 56 -5.55 13.83 -10.55
C ASP A 56 -6.47 13.89 -11.76
N SER A 57 -7.32 12.87 -11.97
CA SER A 57 -8.21 12.80 -13.15
C SER A 57 -9.66 13.22 -12.85
N HIS A 58 -10.14 13.01 -11.63
CA HIS A 58 -11.56 13.26 -11.27
C HIS A 58 -11.74 14.48 -10.37
N GLY A 59 -10.65 15.14 -9.96
CA GLY A 59 -10.70 16.33 -9.11
C GLY A 59 -11.21 16.08 -7.69
N ILE A 60 -11.16 14.84 -7.19
CA ILE A 60 -11.60 14.47 -5.83
C ILE A 60 -10.38 14.54 -4.89
N PRO A 61 -10.23 15.59 -4.06
CA PRO A 61 -9.02 15.81 -3.29
C PRO A 61 -8.84 14.79 -2.16
N GLN A 62 -9.94 14.41 -1.50
CA GLN A 62 -9.96 13.45 -0.39
C GLN A 62 -11.25 12.64 -0.43
N VAL A 63 -11.14 11.33 -0.68
CA VAL A 63 -12.28 10.40 -0.70
C VAL A 63 -13.06 10.45 0.62
N LYS A 64 -12.35 10.50 1.75
CA LYS A 64 -12.98 10.58 3.09
C LYS A 64 -13.86 11.83 3.25
N GLY A 65 -13.50 12.94 2.61
CA GLY A 65 -14.27 14.18 2.68
C GLY A 65 -15.62 14.07 1.95
N VAL A 66 -15.68 13.27 0.88
CA VAL A 66 -16.90 13.06 0.09
C VAL A 66 -17.76 11.92 0.65
N THR A 67 -17.16 10.75 0.91
CA THR A 67 -17.90 9.53 1.26
C THR A 67 -17.96 9.22 2.76
N GLY A 68 -17.24 9.98 3.60
CA GLY A 68 -17.10 9.73 5.03
C GLY A 68 -16.16 8.57 5.40
N ASN A 69 -15.84 7.68 4.46
CA ASN A 69 -15.00 6.50 4.67
C ASN A 69 -13.70 6.54 3.86
N LYS A 70 -12.69 5.80 4.31
CA LYS A 70 -11.43 5.62 3.56
C LYS A 70 -11.59 4.59 2.44
N VAL A 71 -10.81 4.72 1.38
CA VAL A 71 -10.79 3.78 0.23
C VAL A 71 -10.76 2.32 0.66
N LEU A 72 -9.82 1.95 1.54
CA LEU A 72 -9.68 0.56 2.00
C LEU A 72 -10.91 0.05 2.77
N ARG A 73 -11.65 0.92 3.47
CA ARG A 73 -12.90 0.53 4.15
C ARG A 73 -14.02 0.30 3.14
N ILE A 74 -14.12 1.16 2.12
CA ILE A 74 -15.10 1.01 1.03
C ILE A 74 -14.87 -0.33 0.30
N LEU A 75 -13.61 -0.67 0.01
CA LEU A 75 -13.26 -1.95 -0.61
C LEU A 75 -13.60 -3.16 0.28
N LYS A 76 -13.33 -3.07 1.59
CA LYS A 76 -13.68 -4.14 2.54
C LYS A 76 -15.19 -4.37 2.62
N SER A 77 -15.99 -3.31 2.65
CA SER A 77 -17.45 -3.42 2.68
C SER A 77 -18.04 -4.10 1.45
N ASN A 78 -17.33 -4.07 0.30
CA ASN A 78 -17.78 -4.70 -0.95
C ASN A 78 -17.06 -6.03 -1.24
N GLY A 79 -16.23 -6.54 -0.32
CA GLY A 79 -15.46 -7.77 -0.54
C GLY A 79 -14.36 -7.68 -1.60
N LEU A 80 -13.97 -6.47 -2.01
CA LEU A 80 -12.94 -6.19 -3.02
C LEU A 80 -11.59 -5.80 -2.41
N ALA A 81 -11.42 -6.02 -1.11
CA ALA A 81 -10.16 -5.71 -0.43
C ALA A 81 -9.08 -6.76 -0.75
N PRO A 82 -7.82 -6.35 -0.92
CA PRO A 82 -6.73 -7.31 -1.09
C PRO A 82 -6.55 -8.13 0.20
N GLU A 83 -6.25 -9.41 0.04
CA GLU A 83 -6.00 -10.33 1.16
C GLU A 83 -4.77 -9.92 1.97
N ILE A 84 -3.70 -9.53 1.27
CA ILE A 84 -2.47 -9.03 1.88
C ILE A 84 -2.50 -7.50 1.86
N PRO A 85 -2.19 -6.82 2.99
CA PRO A 85 -2.03 -5.38 3.03
C PRO A 85 -1.03 -4.86 1.97
N GLU A 86 -1.38 -3.74 1.32
CA GLU A 86 -0.63 -3.19 0.19
C GLU A 86 0.85 -2.91 0.53
N ASP A 87 1.12 -2.35 1.71
CA ASP A 87 2.47 -2.04 2.18
C ASP A 87 3.33 -3.30 2.35
N LEU A 88 2.76 -4.37 2.90
CA LEU A 88 3.41 -5.66 3.04
C LEU A 88 3.66 -6.30 1.67
N TYR A 89 2.66 -6.29 0.78
CA TYR A 89 2.79 -6.79 -0.59
C TYR A 89 3.94 -6.09 -1.35
N GLN A 90 4.02 -4.76 -1.29
CA GLN A 90 5.08 -4.00 -1.97
C GLN A 90 6.48 -4.27 -1.41
N LEU A 91 6.61 -4.54 -0.11
CA LEU A 91 7.89 -4.96 0.47
C LEU A 91 8.29 -6.37 0.02
N ILE A 92 7.35 -7.31 -0.02
CA ILE A 92 7.59 -8.67 -0.51
C ILE A 92 8.00 -8.62 -1.98
N LYS A 93 7.28 -7.85 -2.82
CA LYS A 93 7.64 -7.62 -4.24
C LYS A 93 9.09 -7.17 -4.40
N LYS A 94 9.50 -6.20 -3.57
CA LYS A 94 10.86 -5.66 -3.58
C LYS A 94 11.89 -6.70 -3.13
N ALA A 95 11.59 -7.48 -2.08
CA ALA A 95 12.47 -8.55 -1.61
C ALA A 95 12.69 -9.62 -2.68
N VAL A 96 11.62 -10.04 -3.37
CA VAL A 96 11.69 -11.01 -4.48
C VAL A 96 12.55 -10.49 -5.62
N SER A 97 12.37 -9.22 -6.01
CA SER A 97 13.20 -8.59 -7.05
C SER A 97 14.68 -8.53 -6.67
N VAL A 98 15.01 -8.12 -5.44
CA VAL A 98 16.41 -8.06 -4.97
C VAL A 98 17.02 -9.45 -4.85
N ARG A 99 16.25 -10.46 -4.43
CA ARG A 99 16.72 -11.85 -4.35
C ARG A 99 17.04 -12.41 -5.74
N LYS A 100 16.15 -12.20 -6.72
CA LYS A 100 16.38 -12.56 -8.14
C LYS A 100 17.64 -11.89 -8.71
N HIS A 101 17.91 -10.64 -8.33
CA HIS A 101 19.15 -9.94 -8.70
C HIS A 101 20.39 -10.60 -8.08
N LEU A 102 20.35 -10.92 -6.78
CA LEU A 102 21.46 -11.53 -6.05
C LEU A 102 21.79 -12.96 -6.47
N GLU A 103 20.82 -13.71 -7.02
CA GLU A 103 21.06 -15.04 -7.61
C GLU A 103 22.09 -14.97 -8.75
N ARG A 104 21.99 -13.94 -9.59
CA ARG A 104 22.94 -13.68 -10.69
C ARG A 104 24.19 -12.95 -10.21
N ASN A 105 24.03 -12.02 -9.26
CA ASN A 105 25.08 -11.13 -8.78
C ASN A 105 25.51 -11.45 -7.34
N ARG A 106 26.05 -12.66 -7.12
CA ARG A 106 26.36 -13.17 -5.76
C ARG A 106 27.39 -12.34 -4.97
N LYS A 107 28.21 -11.53 -5.67
CA LYS A 107 29.24 -10.67 -5.07
C LYS A 107 28.72 -9.30 -4.61
N ASP A 108 27.47 -8.94 -4.92
CA ASP A 108 26.87 -7.66 -4.54
C ASP A 108 26.51 -7.63 -3.05
N LYS A 109 27.45 -7.13 -2.24
CA LYS A 109 27.30 -7.01 -0.79
C LYS A 109 26.32 -5.92 -0.37
N ASP A 110 26.17 -4.84 -1.16
CA ASP A 110 25.24 -3.76 -0.85
C ASP A 110 23.79 -4.23 -1.02
N SER A 111 23.46 -4.89 -2.12
CA SER A 111 22.14 -5.47 -2.32
C SER A 111 21.81 -6.53 -1.25
N LYS A 112 22.80 -7.31 -0.81
CA LYS A 112 22.64 -8.26 0.30
C LYS A 112 22.30 -7.54 1.61
N PHE A 113 23.00 -6.47 1.94
CA PHE A 113 22.69 -5.63 3.10
C PHE A 113 21.28 -5.02 3.00
N ARG A 114 20.92 -4.47 1.84
CA ARG A 114 19.58 -3.90 1.59
C ARG A 114 18.47 -4.95 1.68
N LEU A 115 18.71 -6.18 1.24
CA LEU A 115 17.76 -7.28 1.37
C LEU A 115 17.44 -7.56 2.84
N ILE A 116 18.46 -7.63 3.71
CA ILE A 116 18.28 -7.80 5.16
C ILE A 116 17.39 -6.70 5.72
N LEU A 117 17.60 -5.44 5.30
CA LEU A 117 16.77 -4.31 5.72
C LEU A 117 15.33 -4.36 5.19
N ILE A 118 15.08 -4.98 4.03
CA ILE A 118 13.73 -5.18 3.49
C ILE A 118 13.03 -6.29 4.25
N GLU A 119 13.67 -7.46 4.41
CA GLU A 119 13.11 -8.61 5.13
C GLU A 119 12.81 -8.26 6.60
N SER A 120 13.71 -7.51 7.25
CA SER A 120 13.47 -6.99 8.60
C SER A 120 12.21 -6.12 8.69
N ARG A 121 11.87 -5.34 7.65
CA ARG A 121 10.62 -4.55 7.61
C ARG A 121 9.41 -5.43 7.38
N ILE A 122 9.51 -6.46 6.53
CA ILE A 122 8.45 -7.45 6.29
C ILE A 122 8.08 -8.12 7.60
N HIS A 123 9.06 -8.62 8.37
CA HIS A 123 8.79 -9.28 9.65
C HIS A 123 8.15 -8.35 10.68
N ARG A 124 8.57 -7.08 10.74
CA ARG A 124 7.96 -6.07 11.62
C ARG A 124 6.49 -5.80 11.26
N LEU A 125 6.20 -5.60 9.97
CA LEU A 125 4.82 -5.37 9.51
C LEU A 125 3.94 -6.61 9.68
N ALA A 126 4.45 -7.79 9.36
CA ALA A 126 3.73 -9.04 9.56
C ALA A 126 3.33 -9.24 11.03
N ARG A 127 4.21 -8.93 11.98
CA ARG A 127 3.90 -8.99 13.42
C ARG A 127 2.76 -8.03 13.79
N TYR A 128 2.81 -6.80 13.29
CA TYR A 128 1.76 -5.80 13.48
C TYR A 128 0.42 -6.29 12.94
N TYR A 129 0.37 -6.77 11.69
CA TYR A 129 -0.87 -7.19 11.06
C TYR A 129 -1.46 -8.47 11.65
N LYS A 130 -0.63 -9.37 12.20
CA LYS A 130 -1.10 -10.51 13.00
C LYS A 130 -1.76 -10.06 14.31
N THR A 131 -1.14 -9.11 15.01
CA THR A 131 -1.71 -8.53 16.24
C THR A 131 -3.01 -7.79 15.96
N ALA A 132 -3.11 -7.11 14.82
CA ALA A 132 -4.30 -6.38 14.39
C ALA A 132 -5.41 -7.27 13.78
N GLY A 133 -5.22 -8.60 13.73
CA GLY A 133 -6.20 -9.53 13.15
C GLY A 133 -6.41 -9.41 11.64
N GLN A 134 -5.48 -8.77 10.93
CA GLN A 134 -5.54 -8.62 9.47
C GLN A 134 -4.77 -9.71 8.73
N LEU A 135 -3.92 -10.46 9.42
CA LEU A 135 -3.27 -11.66 8.90
C LEU A 135 -3.55 -12.84 9.81
N PRO A 136 -3.63 -14.07 9.27
CA PRO A 136 -3.71 -15.28 10.06
C PRO A 136 -2.55 -15.39 11.07
N PRO A 137 -2.77 -15.93 12.29
CA PRO A 137 -1.70 -16.09 13.29
C PRO A 137 -0.51 -16.94 12.81
N ASN A 138 -0.81 -17.95 11.98
CA ASN A 138 0.16 -18.83 11.33
C ASN A 138 0.81 -18.22 10.08
N TRP A 139 0.44 -17.00 9.69
CA TRP A 139 1.04 -16.34 8.52
C TRP A 139 2.55 -16.12 8.73
N LYS A 140 3.32 -16.51 7.72
CA LYS A 140 4.78 -16.47 7.72
C LYS A 140 5.30 -16.06 6.36
N TYR A 141 6.27 -15.16 6.37
CA TYR A 141 7.05 -14.82 5.19
C TYR A 141 8.11 -15.89 4.95
N GLU A 142 8.05 -16.55 3.80
CA GLU A 142 9.07 -17.50 3.36
C GLU A 142 9.58 -17.10 1.99
N SER A 143 10.89 -16.95 1.85
CA SER A 143 11.49 -16.42 0.63
C SER A 143 11.27 -17.31 -0.60
N ALA A 144 11.12 -18.62 -0.40
CA ALA A 144 10.91 -19.58 -1.47
C ALA A 144 9.51 -19.47 -2.10
N THR A 145 8.49 -19.15 -1.30
CA THR A 145 7.08 -19.07 -1.73
C THR A 145 6.64 -17.63 -2.01
N ALA A 146 7.44 -16.64 -1.59
CA ALA A 146 7.14 -15.22 -1.76
C ALA A 146 6.90 -14.78 -3.22
N SER A 147 7.49 -15.47 -4.20
CA SER A 147 7.26 -15.18 -5.63
C SER A 147 5.82 -15.49 -6.07
N ALA A 148 5.22 -16.56 -5.53
CA ALA A 148 3.85 -16.96 -5.83
C ALA A 148 2.81 -15.99 -5.23
N MET A 149 3.17 -15.26 -4.17
CA MET A 149 2.28 -14.29 -3.52
C MET A 149 2.25 -12.93 -4.25
N VAL A 150 3.17 -12.69 -5.18
CA VAL A 150 3.41 -11.35 -5.76
C VAL A 150 3.52 -11.38 -7.30
N ALA A 151 3.03 -12.46 -7.92
CA ALA A 151 2.87 -12.57 -9.36
C ALA A 151 1.76 -11.63 -9.89
#